data_AF-A0A7T4B046-F1
#
_entry.id   AF-A0A7T4B046-F1
#
_cell.length_a   1.000
_cell.length_b   1.000
_cell.length_c   1.000
_cell.angle_alpha   90.00
_cell.angle_beta   90.00
_cell.angle_gamma   90.00
#
_symmetry.space_group_name_H-M   'P 1'
#
loop_
_entity.id
_entity.type
_entity.pdbx_description
1 polymer ?
#
loop_
_entity_poly.entity_id
_entity_poly.type
_entity_poly.pdbx_seq_one_letter_code
_entity_poly.pdbx_strand_id
1 'polypeptide(L)'
;MAGPRSDRRRHAAPALALLLAAALAALPASARTVGGPRAPSQPATQTASMTTDWIDPPAFATAPIGTVLDHACIPPNHGSDDQLNIAAPARVRPQATGALVIPVCAQGIIPVSQDQKLPRFVAVDTQTRAVYEGVAYEYKRRPPRAGVEVDEIPGSRPPKGIPISPGISVGTQFSTDLAAQVGLPKEPAKYEVYIESNGVRSNTVTIEVQAAR
;
A
#
# COMPACT_ATOMS: atom_id res chain seq x y z
N MET A 1 19.15 -48.85 -48.08
CA MET A 1 18.74 -47.64 -47.36
C MET A 1 19.65 -46.50 -47.78
N ALA A 2 19.07 -45.42 -48.30
CA ALA A 2 19.79 -44.34 -48.97
C ALA A 2 20.39 -43.33 -47.99
N GLY A 3 21.68 -43.02 -48.17
CA GLY A 3 22.19 -41.64 -48.31
C GLY A 3 22.42 -40.77 -47.07
N PRO A 4 23.69 -40.40 -46.77
CA PRO A 4 24.07 -39.26 -45.92
C PRO A 4 24.36 -38.00 -46.76
N ARG A 5 24.28 -36.80 -46.15
CA ARG A 5 24.83 -35.48 -46.57
C ARG A 5 24.14 -34.38 -45.72
N SER A 6 24.67 -33.22 -45.38
CA SER A 6 25.97 -32.55 -45.49
C SER A 6 25.78 -31.19 -44.79
N ASP A 7 26.66 -30.81 -43.88
CA ASP A 7 27.60 -29.69 -44.04
C ASP A 7 26.98 -28.33 -44.44
N ARG A 8 26.99 -27.35 -43.51
CA ARG A 8 27.37 -25.98 -43.88
C ARG A 8 27.83 -25.14 -42.69
N ARG A 9 29.16 -25.05 -42.59
CA ARG A 9 29.94 -24.00 -41.94
C ARG A 9 29.71 -22.60 -42.53
N ARG A 10 30.06 -21.60 -41.70
CA ARG A 10 30.71 -20.28 -41.96
C ARG A 10 29.84 -19.02 -42.14
N HIS A 11 30.06 -18.12 -41.16
CA HIS A 11 30.47 -16.70 -41.25
C HIS A 11 29.86 -15.79 -42.31
N ALA A 12 29.31 -14.64 -41.87
CA ALA A 12 29.83 -13.30 -42.16
C ALA A 12 28.94 -12.22 -41.52
N ALA A 13 29.53 -11.32 -40.72
CA ALA A 13 29.07 -9.93 -40.65
C ALA A 13 29.65 -9.18 -41.86
N PRO A 14 29.03 -8.08 -42.32
CA PRO A 14 29.62 -6.77 -42.01
C PRO A 14 28.62 -5.61 -41.89
N ALA A 15 29.21 -4.46 -41.58
CA ALA A 15 28.66 -3.17 -41.20
C ALA A 15 28.13 -2.28 -42.35
N LEU A 16 27.50 -1.16 -41.91
CA LEU A 16 27.52 0.21 -42.48
C LEU A 16 26.64 0.57 -43.70
N ALA A 17 25.75 1.56 -43.47
CA ALA A 17 25.46 2.77 -44.28
C ALA A 17 24.33 3.53 -43.54
N LEU A 18 24.45 4.74 -42.96
CA LEU A 18 25.10 6.02 -43.31
C LEU A 18 24.51 6.67 -44.58
N LEU A 19 23.67 7.70 -44.38
CA LEU A 19 23.56 8.97 -45.16
C LEU A 19 22.39 9.79 -44.56
N LEU A 20 22.59 10.89 -43.80
CA LEU A 20 23.05 12.25 -44.15
C LEU A 20 22.11 13.05 -45.08
N ALA A 21 21.49 14.10 -44.54
CA ALA A 21 21.62 15.52 -44.94
C ALA A 21 20.58 16.34 -44.15
N ALA A 22 20.92 17.27 -43.25
CA ALA A 22 21.52 18.60 -43.49
C ALA A 22 20.58 19.45 -44.40
N ALA A 23 20.19 20.68 -44.08
CA ALA A 23 21.05 21.76 -43.61
C ALA A 23 20.24 23.08 -43.44
N LEU A 24 20.66 23.89 -42.45
CA LEU A 24 20.81 25.37 -42.41
C LEU A 24 19.55 26.28 -42.53
N ALA A 25 19.43 27.45 -41.88
CA ALA A 25 20.38 28.41 -41.26
C ALA A 25 19.66 29.18 -40.12
N ALA A 26 20.25 29.48 -38.94
CA ALA A 26 21.11 30.63 -38.57
C ALA A 26 20.56 32.01 -39.03
N LEU A 27 20.47 33.11 -38.27
CA LEU A 27 20.83 33.59 -36.91
C LEU A 27 20.12 34.99 -36.75
N PRO A 28 20.20 35.71 -35.60
CA PRO A 28 19.22 36.70 -35.13
C PRO A 28 19.56 38.17 -35.46
N ALA A 29 18.57 39.07 -35.36
CA ALA A 29 18.78 40.47 -34.96
C ALA A 29 17.44 41.17 -34.63
N SER A 30 17.46 41.93 -33.55
CA SER A 30 16.39 42.73 -32.97
C SER A 30 15.85 43.83 -33.89
N ALA A 31 14.53 44.05 -33.86
CA ALA A 31 13.93 45.34 -34.19
C ALA A 31 12.69 45.58 -33.30
N ARG A 32 12.69 46.73 -32.62
CA ARG A 32 11.57 47.28 -31.84
C ARG A 32 10.38 47.60 -32.75
N THR A 33 9.16 47.38 -32.27
CA THR A 33 7.96 48.28 -32.35
C THR A 33 6.75 47.56 -31.71
N VAL A 34 6.19 48.13 -30.64
CA VAL A 34 4.86 48.78 -30.57
C VAL A 34 3.68 47.82 -30.30
N GLY A 35 3.15 47.92 -29.07
CA GLY A 35 1.75 47.76 -28.67
C GLY A 35 0.90 46.62 -29.27
N GLY A 36 0.61 45.60 -28.46
CA GLY A 36 -0.45 44.62 -28.70
C GLY A 36 -0.85 43.92 -27.40
N PRO A 37 -2.15 43.63 -27.17
CA PRO A 37 -2.73 43.46 -25.85
C PRO A 37 -2.32 42.14 -25.18
N ARG A 38 -2.19 42.22 -23.85
CA ARG A 38 -1.88 41.12 -22.92
C ARG A 38 -2.84 39.94 -23.15
N ALA A 39 -2.31 38.82 -23.65
CA ALA A 39 -3.04 37.57 -23.67
C ALA A 39 -3.42 37.17 -22.23
N PRO A 40 -4.65 36.69 -21.99
CA PRO A 40 -5.06 36.28 -20.66
C PRO A 40 -4.25 35.06 -20.26
N SER A 41 -3.56 35.18 -19.13
CA SER A 41 -2.88 34.09 -18.44
C SER A 41 -3.83 32.90 -18.33
N GLN A 42 -3.41 31.75 -18.86
CA GLN A 42 -4.08 30.48 -18.58
C GLN A 42 -4.25 30.34 -17.06
N PRO A 43 -5.43 29.91 -16.57
CA PRO A 43 -5.55 29.59 -15.17
C PRO A 43 -4.56 28.47 -14.88
N ALA A 44 -3.65 28.73 -13.94
CA ALA A 44 -2.87 27.67 -13.33
C ALA A 44 -3.87 26.58 -12.93
N THR A 45 -3.68 25.36 -13.43
CA THR A 45 -4.31 24.18 -12.86
C THR A 45 -4.03 24.26 -11.37
N GLN A 46 -5.04 24.68 -10.59
CA GLN A 46 -5.00 24.55 -9.15
C GLN A 46 -4.97 23.04 -8.93
N THR A 47 -3.75 22.50 -8.83
CA THR A 47 -3.53 21.29 -8.05
C THR A 47 -4.15 21.65 -6.71
N ALA A 48 -5.37 21.17 -6.46
CA ALA A 48 -6.00 21.29 -5.16
C ALA A 48 -5.00 20.69 -4.18
N SER A 49 -4.26 21.54 -3.48
CA SER A 49 -3.32 21.14 -2.47
C SER A 49 -4.17 20.42 -1.44
N MET A 50 -4.17 19.08 -1.44
CA MET A 50 -4.84 18.34 -0.38
C MET A 50 -4.21 18.81 0.92
N THR A 51 -4.96 19.55 1.73
CA THR A 51 -4.48 20.07 3.00
C THR A 51 -4.24 18.89 3.91
N THR A 52 -2.98 18.47 4.02
CA THR A 52 -2.54 17.36 4.89
C THR A 52 -2.24 17.83 6.32
N ASP A 53 -2.58 19.07 6.66
CA ASP A 53 -2.36 19.71 7.97
C ASP A 53 -2.97 18.96 9.16
N TRP A 54 -3.88 18.03 8.89
CA TRP A 54 -4.55 17.19 9.88
C TRP A 54 -3.79 15.91 10.20
N ILE A 55 -2.72 15.55 9.47
CA ILE A 55 -1.99 14.29 9.65
C ILE A 55 -0.49 14.45 9.41
N ASP A 56 0.32 13.87 10.28
CA ASP A 56 1.79 13.91 10.20
C ASP A 56 2.38 12.50 10.40
N PRO A 57 3.23 12.00 9.48
CA PRO A 57 3.65 12.67 8.25
C PRO A 57 2.56 12.73 7.17
N PRO A 58 2.57 13.75 6.29
CA PRO A 58 1.60 13.93 5.21
C PRO A 58 1.41 12.72 4.28
N ALA A 59 2.43 11.87 4.14
CA ALA A 59 2.39 10.68 3.30
C ALA A 59 1.27 9.69 3.69
N PHE A 60 0.81 9.72 4.94
CA PHE A 60 -0.32 8.91 5.38
C PHE A 60 -1.68 9.46 4.92
N ALA A 61 -1.78 10.74 4.57
CA ALA A 61 -3.03 11.35 4.13
C ALA A 61 -3.61 10.71 2.86
N THR A 62 -2.73 10.17 2.01
CA THR A 62 -3.10 9.50 0.75
C THR A 62 -3.12 7.98 0.86
N ALA A 63 -2.85 7.42 2.04
CA ALA A 63 -2.87 5.98 2.23
C ALA A 63 -4.31 5.46 1.98
N PRO A 64 -4.50 4.54 1.04
CA PRO A 64 -5.81 3.94 0.82
C PRO A 64 -6.23 3.20 2.09
N ILE A 65 -7.52 3.19 2.41
CA ILE A 65 -8.06 2.49 3.57
C ILE A 65 -8.76 1.20 3.11
N GLY A 66 -8.61 0.13 3.88
CA GLY A 66 -9.33 -1.13 3.67
C GLY A 66 -8.82 -1.95 2.49
N THR A 67 -7.56 -1.76 2.08
CA THR A 67 -6.97 -2.44 0.92
C THR A 67 -5.81 -3.34 1.33
N VAL A 68 -5.47 -4.28 0.44
CA VAL A 68 -4.27 -5.12 0.51
C VAL A 68 -3.25 -4.74 -0.56
N LEU A 69 -3.50 -3.64 -1.30
CA LEU A 69 -2.57 -3.15 -2.32
C LEU A 69 -1.34 -2.53 -1.68
N ASP A 70 -0.22 -2.62 -2.40
CA ASP A 70 1.01 -1.98 -1.99
C ASP A 70 0.87 -0.45 -1.99
N HIS A 71 1.52 0.21 -1.02
CA HIS A 71 1.49 1.66 -0.86
C HIS A 71 2.73 2.12 -0.07
N ALA A 72 3.13 3.38 -0.25
CA ALA A 72 4.34 3.97 0.37
C ALA A 72 4.37 3.92 1.91
N CYS A 73 3.24 3.69 2.57
CA CYS A 73 3.16 3.57 4.03
C CYS A 73 3.36 2.14 4.54
N ILE A 74 3.35 1.13 3.66
CA ILE A 74 3.51 -0.27 4.04
C ILE A 74 4.94 -0.45 4.58
N PRO A 75 5.10 -0.83 5.87
CA PRO A 75 6.43 -1.05 6.41
C PRO A 75 7.05 -2.32 5.80
N PRO A 76 8.36 -2.36 5.55
CA PRO A 76 8.99 -3.55 4.99
C PRO A 76 9.06 -4.68 6.01
N ASN A 77 9.15 -5.92 5.52
CA ASN A 77 9.62 -7.05 6.32
C ASN A 77 11.16 -7.03 6.45
N HIS A 78 11.64 -7.54 7.57
CA HIS A 78 13.05 -7.75 7.85
C HIS A 78 13.33 -9.26 7.84
N GLY A 79 13.71 -9.78 6.67
CA GLY A 79 13.92 -11.23 6.48
C GLY A 79 12.65 -12.02 6.25
N SER A 80 12.72 -13.32 6.48
CA SER A 80 11.65 -14.30 6.18
C SER A 80 11.00 -14.92 7.42
N ASP A 81 11.47 -14.56 8.62
CA ASP A 81 10.93 -15.08 9.88
C ASP A 81 9.54 -14.47 10.16
N ASP A 82 8.78 -15.18 11.00
CA ASP A 82 7.47 -14.73 11.46
C ASP A 82 7.57 -13.35 12.13
N GLN A 83 6.85 -12.40 11.57
CA GLN A 83 6.89 -11.01 11.98
C GLN A 83 5.64 -10.27 11.56
N LEU A 84 5.35 -9.18 12.25
CA LEU A 84 4.32 -8.24 11.85
C LEU A 84 4.85 -6.84 12.10
N ASN A 85 4.79 -5.98 11.10
CA ASN A 85 5.26 -4.62 11.16
C ASN A 85 4.09 -3.70 10.85
N ILE A 86 3.99 -2.61 11.60
CA ILE A 86 2.99 -1.57 11.37
C ILE A 86 3.65 -0.19 11.30
N ALA A 87 3.03 0.68 10.50
CA ALA A 87 3.35 2.08 10.40
C ALA A 87 2.06 2.90 10.46
N ALA A 88 2.14 4.05 11.12
CA ALA A 88 1.00 4.94 11.35
C ALA A 88 1.49 6.39 11.39
N PRO A 89 0.59 7.37 11.19
CA PRO A 89 0.91 8.76 11.46
C PRO A 89 1.28 8.95 12.94
N ALA A 90 2.28 9.78 13.21
CA ALA A 90 2.67 10.16 14.56
C ALA A 90 1.63 11.10 15.21
N ARG A 91 1.00 11.96 14.40
CA ARG A 91 -0.01 12.92 14.87
C ARG A 91 -1.18 13.00 13.90
N VAL A 92 -2.39 13.11 14.45
CA VAL A 92 -3.64 13.23 13.69
C VAL A 92 -4.57 14.24 14.38
N ARG A 93 -5.38 14.93 13.59
CA ARG A 93 -6.51 15.75 14.04
C ARG A 93 -7.77 15.26 13.35
N PRO A 94 -8.95 15.43 13.98
CA PRO A 94 -10.20 15.36 13.27
C PRO A 94 -10.17 16.26 12.03
N GLN A 95 -10.63 15.74 10.90
CA GLN A 95 -10.79 16.49 9.67
C GLN A 95 -11.85 17.58 9.83
N ALA A 96 -11.95 18.52 8.88
CA ALA A 96 -12.95 19.59 8.91
C ALA A 96 -14.41 19.07 8.95
N THR A 97 -14.65 17.84 8.47
CA THR A 97 -15.95 17.15 8.56
C THR A 97 -16.26 16.63 9.97
N GLY A 98 -15.32 16.75 10.91
CA GLY A 98 -15.36 16.14 12.23
C GLY A 98 -15.01 14.65 12.25
N ALA A 99 -14.68 14.04 11.11
CA ALA A 99 -14.25 12.64 11.05
C ALA A 99 -12.79 12.50 11.56
N LEU A 100 -12.55 11.52 12.43
CA LEU A 100 -11.20 11.10 12.79
C LEU A 100 -10.87 9.88 11.94
N VAL A 101 -9.82 9.99 11.12
CA VAL A 101 -9.33 8.92 10.26
C VAL A 101 -7.88 8.69 10.60
N ILE A 102 -7.51 7.46 10.95
CA ILE A 102 -6.14 7.11 11.33
C ILE A 102 -5.68 5.95 10.45
N PRO A 103 -5.08 6.22 9.28
CA PRO A 103 -4.54 5.19 8.41
C PRO A 103 -3.40 4.46 9.09
N VAL A 104 -3.57 3.16 9.31
CA VAL A 104 -2.50 2.26 9.76
C VAL A 104 -2.22 1.24 8.67
N CYS A 105 -0.94 1.09 8.35
CA CYS A 105 -0.43 0.22 7.30
C CYS A 105 0.35 -0.92 7.95
N ALA A 106 0.14 -2.14 7.48
CA ALA A 106 0.71 -3.34 8.07
C ALA A 106 1.27 -4.28 6.99
N GLN A 107 2.40 -4.92 7.28
CA GLN A 107 2.96 -6.02 6.52
C GLN A 107 3.58 -7.04 7.45
N GLY A 108 3.54 -8.32 7.09
CA GLY A 108 4.12 -9.35 7.92
C GLY A 108 4.14 -10.71 7.27
N ILE A 109 4.77 -11.65 7.97
CA ILE A 109 4.77 -13.08 7.71
C ILE A 109 4.17 -13.70 8.96
N ILE A 110 2.95 -14.24 8.85
CA ILE A 110 2.20 -14.72 10.01
C ILE A 110 2.06 -16.24 9.91
N PRO A 111 2.30 -16.98 11.00
CA PRO A 111 2.08 -18.42 11.03
C PRO A 111 0.61 -18.74 10.83
N VAL A 112 0.35 -19.76 10.01
CA VAL A 112 -1.01 -20.27 9.80
C VAL A 112 -1.40 -21.12 11.00
N SER A 113 -2.58 -20.85 11.55
CA SER A 113 -3.16 -21.60 12.66
C SER A 113 -4.44 -22.30 12.21
N GLN A 114 -4.75 -23.45 12.81
CA GLN A 114 -6.04 -24.13 12.63
C GLN A 114 -7.19 -23.23 13.11
N ASP A 115 -6.98 -22.52 14.21
CA ASP A 115 -7.90 -21.52 14.76
C ASP A 115 -7.43 -20.12 14.39
N GLN A 116 -7.38 -19.84 13.08
CA GLN A 116 -6.92 -18.55 12.59
C GLN A 116 -7.83 -17.43 13.10
N LYS A 117 -7.28 -16.57 13.96
CA LYS A 117 -7.96 -15.37 14.44
C LYS A 117 -7.70 -14.24 13.46
N LEU A 118 -8.68 -13.36 13.30
CA LEU A 118 -8.46 -12.13 12.54
C LEU A 118 -7.43 -11.27 13.25
N PRO A 119 -6.54 -10.57 12.52
CA PRO A 119 -5.64 -9.59 13.10
C PRO A 119 -6.43 -8.59 13.93
N ARG A 120 -5.95 -8.28 15.13
CA ARG A 120 -6.62 -7.36 16.06
C ARG A 120 -5.74 -6.18 16.39
N PHE A 121 -6.30 -4.99 16.31
CA PHE A 121 -5.71 -3.82 16.94
C PHE A 121 -5.86 -3.90 18.45
N VAL A 122 -4.83 -3.41 19.12
CA VAL A 122 -4.90 -2.98 20.51
C VAL A 122 -4.33 -1.58 20.57
N ALA A 123 -5.16 -0.61 20.94
CA ALA A 123 -4.78 0.76 21.18
C ALA A 123 -4.96 1.07 22.66
N VAL A 124 -3.88 1.47 23.33
CA VAL A 124 -3.87 1.76 24.77
C VAL A 124 -3.66 3.25 24.96
N ASP A 125 -4.60 3.92 25.61
CA ASP A 125 -4.41 5.30 26.05
C ASP A 125 -3.29 5.35 27.08
N THR A 126 -2.25 6.12 26.78
CA THR A 126 -1.05 6.21 27.63
C THR A 126 -1.30 6.88 28.97
N GLN A 127 -2.32 7.74 29.09
CA GLN A 127 -2.67 8.45 30.31
C GLN A 127 -3.69 7.66 31.13
N THR A 128 -4.81 7.28 30.53
CA THR A 128 -5.92 6.63 31.24
C THR A 128 -5.76 5.12 31.35
N ARG A 129 -4.87 4.51 30.54
CA ARG A 129 -4.72 3.06 30.38
C ARG A 129 -5.98 2.36 29.88
N ALA A 130 -6.95 3.11 29.35
CA ALA A 130 -8.08 2.54 28.63
C ALA A 130 -7.59 1.78 27.40
N VAL A 131 -8.16 0.60 27.18
CA VAL A 131 -7.80 -0.29 26.06
C VAL A 131 -8.94 -0.34 25.06
N TYR A 132 -8.62 -0.07 23.81
CA TYR A 132 -9.53 -0.12 22.67
C TYR A 132 -9.07 -1.22 21.74
N GLU A 133 -9.95 -2.18 21.46
CA GLU A 133 -9.62 -3.36 20.67
C GLU A 133 -10.63 -3.54 19.55
N GLY A 134 -10.16 -4.02 18.40
CA GLY A 134 -11.00 -4.21 17.23
C GLY A 134 -10.30 -5.05 16.17
N VAL A 135 -11.07 -5.54 15.21
CA VAL A 135 -10.52 -6.27 14.07
C VAL A 135 -9.73 -5.29 13.19
N ALA A 136 -8.44 -5.53 12.99
CA ALA A 136 -7.61 -4.64 12.18
C ALA A 136 -7.94 -4.77 10.69
N TYR A 137 -8.14 -6.01 10.23
CA TYR A 137 -8.52 -6.28 8.86
C TYR A 137 -9.27 -7.61 8.74
N GLU A 138 -10.37 -7.60 8.00
CA GLU A 138 -11.08 -8.81 7.63
C GLU A 138 -10.74 -9.18 6.19
N TYR A 139 -10.07 -10.32 6.03
CA TYR A 139 -9.81 -10.89 4.71
C TYR A 139 -11.10 -11.39 4.08
N LYS A 140 -11.74 -10.53 3.29
CA LYS A 140 -12.88 -10.95 2.48
C LYS A 140 -12.44 -12.09 1.57
N ARG A 141 -13.09 -13.25 1.71
CA ARG A 141 -12.92 -14.33 0.74
C ARG A 141 -13.27 -13.79 -0.63
N ARG A 142 -12.35 -13.95 -1.60
CA ARG A 142 -12.69 -13.64 -2.99
C ARG A 142 -13.84 -14.57 -3.39
N PRO A 143 -14.94 -14.03 -3.94
CA PRO A 143 -15.93 -14.88 -4.57
C PRO A 143 -15.26 -15.71 -5.67
N PRO A 144 -15.74 -16.93 -5.94
CA PRO A 144 -15.27 -17.72 -7.06
C PRO A 144 -15.33 -16.86 -8.35
N ARG A 145 -14.34 -17.00 -9.22
CA ARG A 145 -14.36 -16.29 -10.52
C ARG A 145 -15.57 -16.79 -11.31
N ALA A 146 -16.21 -15.91 -12.09
CA ALA A 146 -17.30 -16.32 -12.98
C ALA A 146 -16.82 -17.45 -13.91
N GLY A 147 -17.60 -18.53 -14.01
CA GLY A 147 -17.23 -19.73 -14.76
C GLY A 147 -16.31 -20.71 -14.02
N VAL A 148 -15.93 -20.44 -12.77
CA VAL A 148 -15.32 -21.42 -11.88
C VAL A 148 -16.42 -22.01 -11.01
N GLU A 149 -16.94 -23.17 -11.40
CA GLU A 149 -17.70 -24.02 -10.49
C GLU A 149 -16.74 -24.57 -9.44
N VAL A 150 -17.00 -24.23 -8.17
CA VAL A 150 -16.39 -24.96 -7.07
C VAL A 150 -17.05 -26.33 -7.09
N ASP A 151 -16.28 -27.37 -7.34
CA ASP A 151 -16.76 -28.74 -7.22
C ASP A 151 -17.34 -28.91 -5.80
N GLU A 152 -18.66 -29.12 -5.73
CA GLU A 152 -19.40 -29.31 -4.48
C GLU A 152 -19.54 -30.78 -4.11
N ILE A 153 -18.96 -31.69 -4.88
CA ILE A 153 -18.95 -33.13 -4.56
C ILE A 153 -18.41 -33.31 -3.14
N PRO A 154 -19.14 -34.00 -2.25
CA PRO A 154 -18.62 -34.33 -0.93
C PRO A 154 -17.29 -35.11 -1.06
N GLY A 155 -16.17 -34.44 -0.76
CA GLY A 155 -14.81 -34.98 -0.90
C GLY A 155 -13.87 -34.22 -1.86
N SER A 156 -14.38 -33.35 -2.72
CA SER A 156 -13.55 -32.51 -3.62
C SER A 156 -13.03 -31.25 -2.93
N ARG A 157 -13.68 -30.81 -1.85
CA ARG A 157 -13.11 -29.84 -0.91
C ARG A 157 -12.05 -30.53 -0.06
N PRO A 158 -10.85 -29.94 0.12
CA PRO A 158 -9.87 -30.43 1.07
C PRO A 158 -10.57 -30.71 2.41
N PRO A 159 -10.37 -31.89 3.01
CA PRO A 159 -11.04 -32.23 4.26
C PRO A 159 -10.83 -31.12 5.29
N LYS A 160 -11.92 -30.54 5.79
CA LYS A 160 -11.85 -29.60 6.91
C LYS A 160 -11.23 -30.32 8.11
N GLY A 161 -10.26 -29.69 8.76
CA GLY A 161 -9.61 -30.26 9.94
C GLY A 161 -8.38 -31.12 9.66
N ILE A 162 -7.83 -31.14 8.43
CA ILE A 162 -6.45 -31.60 8.24
C ILE A 162 -5.54 -30.65 9.03
N PRO A 163 -4.74 -31.16 9.98
CA PRO A 163 -3.81 -30.32 10.71
C PRO A 163 -2.84 -29.63 9.76
N ILE A 164 -2.81 -28.30 9.83
CA ILE A 164 -1.78 -27.53 9.14
C ILE A 164 -0.46 -27.83 9.84
N SER A 165 0.52 -28.32 9.09
CA SER A 165 1.84 -28.62 9.64
C SER A 165 2.45 -27.34 10.24
N PRO A 166 3.04 -27.41 11.44
CA PRO A 166 3.79 -26.30 12.01
C PRO A 166 4.87 -25.79 11.02
N GLY A 167 5.12 -24.48 11.02
CA GLY A 167 6.12 -23.85 10.15
C GLY A 167 5.60 -23.38 8.79
N ILE A 168 4.28 -23.42 8.54
CA ILE A 168 3.68 -22.75 7.39
C ILE A 168 3.29 -21.32 7.81
N SER A 169 3.82 -20.34 7.07
CA SER A 169 3.51 -18.92 7.27
C SER A 169 3.04 -18.28 5.98
N VAL A 170 2.25 -17.22 6.09
CA VAL A 170 1.69 -16.48 4.96
C VAL A 170 2.07 -15.02 5.01
N GLY A 171 2.40 -14.46 3.85
CA GLY A 171 2.55 -13.02 3.67
C GLY A 171 1.20 -12.33 3.86
N THR A 172 1.18 -11.32 4.72
CA THR A 172 0.04 -10.46 4.97
C THR A 172 0.43 -9.02 4.65
N GLN A 173 -0.47 -8.26 4.03
CA GLN A 173 -0.35 -6.81 3.99
C GLN A 173 -1.72 -6.18 3.88
N PHE A 174 -1.92 -5.06 4.57
CA PHE A 174 -3.14 -4.28 4.48
C PHE A 174 -2.95 -2.86 5.01
N SER A 175 -3.89 -2.00 4.67
CA SER A 175 -4.08 -0.71 5.29
C SER A 175 -5.53 -0.56 5.76
N THR A 176 -5.75 0.16 6.85
CA THR A 176 -7.05 0.23 7.53
C THR A 176 -7.16 1.51 8.35
N ASP A 177 -8.38 1.88 8.73
CA ASP A 177 -8.64 3.04 9.58
C ASP A 177 -8.79 2.58 11.04
N LEU A 178 -7.76 2.83 11.84
CA LEU A 178 -7.73 2.45 13.25
C LEU A 178 -8.92 3.05 14.01
N ALA A 179 -9.23 4.33 13.80
CA ALA A 179 -10.26 5.02 14.56
C ALA A 179 -11.64 4.37 14.35
N ALA A 180 -11.94 3.98 13.11
CA ALA A 180 -13.16 3.26 12.78
C ALA A 180 -13.18 1.83 13.35
N GLN A 181 -12.06 1.11 13.31
CA GLN A 181 -12.03 -0.31 13.74
C GLN A 181 -12.13 -0.48 15.26
N VAL A 182 -11.59 0.45 16.05
CA VAL A 182 -11.57 0.33 17.53
C VAL A 182 -12.50 1.32 18.23
N GLY A 183 -13.21 2.16 17.47
CA GLY A 183 -14.09 3.20 18.02
C GLY A 183 -13.31 4.24 18.83
N LEU A 184 -12.16 4.67 18.32
CA LEU A 184 -11.26 5.57 19.05
C LEU A 184 -11.94 6.94 19.29
N PRO A 185 -11.86 7.50 20.51
CA PRO A 185 -12.39 8.83 20.80
C PRO A 185 -11.68 9.93 19.98
N LYS A 186 -12.34 11.08 19.82
CA LYS A 186 -11.82 12.23 19.05
C LYS A 186 -11.09 13.24 19.93
N GLU A 187 -11.21 13.08 21.24
CA GLU A 187 -10.59 13.89 22.27
C GLU A 187 -9.06 13.77 22.19
N PRO A 188 -8.33 14.84 22.55
CA PRO A 188 -6.87 14.79 22.52
C PRO A 188 -6.31 13.74 23.47
N ALA A 189 -5.55 12.79 22.94
CA ALA A 189 -4.93 11.70 23.69
C ALA A 189 -3.75 11.10 22.92
N LYS A 190 -2.93 10.33 23.63
CA LYS A 190 -1.81 9.58 23.04
C LYS A 190 -2.03 8.10 23.23
N TYR A 191 -1.92 7.35 22.14
CA TYR A 191 -2.16 5.92 22.12
C TYR A 191 -0.91 5.16 21.74
N GLU A 192 -0.61 4.09 22.48
CA GLU A 192 0.29 3.03 22.05
C GLU A 192 -0.53 2.00 21.29
N VAL A 193 -0.18 1.74 20.04
CA VAL A 193 -0.95 0.90 19.13
C VAL A 193 -0.07 -0.23 18.61
N TYR A 194 -0.62 -1.44 18.59
CA TYR A 194 -0.02 -2.61 17.97
C TYR A 194 -1.10 -3.52 17.40
N ILE A 195 -0.69 -4.47 16.56
CA ILE A 195 -1.56 -5.53 16.04
C ILE A 195 -1.07 -6.88 16.58
N GLU A 196 -2.01 -7.73 16.96
CA GLU A 196 -1.76 -9.13 17.28
C GLU A 196 -2.46 -10.04 16.27
N SER A 197 -1.76 -11.09 15.85
CA SER A 197 -2.32 -12.10 14.96
C SER A 197 -1.57 -13.43 15.10
N ASN A 198 -2.31 -14.50 15.39
CA ASN A 198 -1.79 -15.87 15.52
C ASN A 198 -0.50 -16.00 16.35
N GLY A 199 -0.42 -15.29 17.48
CA GLY A 199 0.74 -15.35 18.38
C GLY A 199 1.92 -14.44 18.01
N VAL A 200 1.83 -13.73 16.87
CA VAL A 200 2.78 -12.68 16.49
C VAL A 200 2.19 -11.33 16.89
N ARG A 201 3.01 -10.52 17.57
CA ARG A 201 2.70 -9.14 17.92
C ARG A 201 3.58 -8.21 17.11
N SER A 202 3.00 -7.12 16.59
CA SER A 202 3.76 -6.13 15.84
C SER A 202 4.65 -5.26 16.71
N ASN A 203 5.52 -4.46 16.09
CA ASN A 203 6.06 -3.27 16.74
C ASN A 203 4.92 -2.38 17.27
N THR A 204 5.22 -1.62 18.32
CA THR A 204 4.31 -0.60 18.86
C THR A 204 4.58 0.73 18.18
N VAL A 205 3.53 1.42 17.75
CA VAL A 205 3.59 2.81 17.27
C VAL A 205 2.86 3.72 18.26
N THR A 206 3.31 4.97 18.38
CA THR A 206 2.63 5.98 19.19
C THR A 206 1.92 6.97 18.29
N ILE A 207 0.63 7.18 18.55
CA ILE A 207 -0.22 8.10 17.79
C ILE A 207 -0.80 9.14 18.73
N GLU A 208 -0.57 10.42 18.44
CA GLU A 208 -1.19 11.53 19.14
C GLU A 208 -2.41 12.03 18.37
N VAL A 209 -3.59 11.87 18.99
CA VAL A 209 -4.81 12.56 18.56
C VAL A 209 -4.78 13.96 19.17
N GLN A 210 -4.94 14.97 18.33
CA GLN A 210 -4.96 16.37 18.72
C GLN A 210 -6.36 16.96 18.57
N ALA A 211 -6.58 18.10 19.22
CA ALA A 211 -7.83 18.84 19.10
C ALA A 211 -8.12 19.21 17.64
N ALA A 212 -9.41 19.26 17.29
CA ALA A 212 -9.85 19.83 16.02
C ALA A 212 -9.40 21.30 15.93
N ARG A 213 -9.17 21.76 14.70
CA ARG A 213 -8.87 23.17 14.41
C ARG A 213 -10.15 23.99 14.29
#